data_AF-A0A4Y7U895-F1
#
_entry.id   AF-A0A4Y7U895-F1
#
_cell.length_a   1.000
_cell.length_b   1.000
_cell.length_c   1.000
_cell.angle_alpha   90.00
_cell.angle_beta   90.00
_cell.angle_gamma   90.00
#
_symmetry.space_group_name_H-M   'P 1'
#
loop_
_entity.id
_entity.type
_entity.pdbx_description
1 polymer ?
#
loop_
_entity_poly.entity_id
_entity_poly.type
_entity_poly.pdbx_seq_one_letter_code
_entity_poly.pdbx_strand_id
1 'polypeptide(L)'
;METTRLYRPVGLKEMELIAETDYKLFPPRLDWQPIFYPVTNQEYAEQIAFEWNTVDEFSGFIGVVTAFEVKNAFLEKYEVQNVGDKNHNELWIPSEDLGEFNFNIVNGIQVVNVYFTELSFISENSELRDKLNRFKK
;
A
#
# COMPACT_ATOMS: atom_id res chain seq x y z
N MET A 1 -5.53 -20.64 -9.25
CA MET A 1 -6.50 -19.67 -8.72
C MET A 1 -6.14 -18.34 -9.34
N GLU A 2 -7.08 -17.65 -9.97
CA GLU A 2 -6.77 -16.40 -10.66
C GLU A 2 -6.71 -15.23 -9.68
N THR A 3 -5.69 -14.40 -9.84
CA THR A 3 -5.42 -13.24 -8.98
C THR A 3 -5.10 -12.02 -9.82
N THR A 4 -5.44 -10.85 -9.30
CA THR A 4 -5.05 -9.56 -9.86
C THR A 4 -3.98 -8.96 -8.96
N ARG A 5 -2.91 -8.48 -9.57
CA ARG A 5 -1.85 -7.74 -8.88
C ARG A 5 -2.30 -6.30 -8.70
N LEU A 6 -2.28 -5.84 -7.46
CA LEU A 6 -2.64 -4.49 -7.06
C LEU A 6 -1.48 -3.86 -6.28
N TYR A 7 -1.54 -2.55 -6.11
CA TYR A 7 -0.51 -1.78 -5.45
C TYR A 7 -1.11 -0.85 -4.41
N ARG A 8 -0.31 -0.49 -3.42
CA ARG A 8 -0.69 0.55 -2.46
C ARG A 8 0.55 1.32 -2.00
N PRO A 9 0.57 2.65 -2.19
CA PRO A 9 1.56 3.50 -1.55
C PRO A 9 1.20 3.64 -0.06
N VAL A 10 2.20 3.49 0.81
CA VAL A 10 2.06 3.60 2.27
C VAL A 10 3.18 4.46 2.85
N GLY A 11 2.90 5.09 3.98
CA GLY A 11 3.93 5.75 4.80
C GLY A 11 4.61 4.78 5.77
N LEU A 12 5.56 5.29 6.55
CA LEU A 12 6.35 4.47 7.49
C LEU A 12 5.46 3.77 8.51
N LYS A 13 4.49 4.49 9.12
CA LYS A 13 3.68 3.95 10.20
C LYS A 13 2.80 2.79 9.77
N GLU A 14 2.18 2.90 8.60
CA GLU A 14 1.38 1.82 8.01
C GLU A 14 2.28 0.64 7.62
N MET A 15 3.49 0.90 7.12
CA MET A 15 4.46 -0.15 6.81
C MET A 15 4.96 -0.91 8.07
N GLU A 16 5.11 -0.23 9.21
CA GLU A 16 5.41 -0.87 10.49
C GLU A 16 4.31 -1.84 10.92
N LEU A 17 3.04 -1.41 10.85
CA LEU A 17 1.88 -2.26 11.18
C LEU A 17 1.76 -3.46 10.24
N ILE A 18 2.05 -3.28 8.94
CA ILE A 18 2.11 -4.39 7.99
C ILE A 18 3.23 -5.38 8.38
N ALA A 19 4.40 -4.88 8.80
CA ALA A 19 5.51 -5.73 9.22
C ALA A 19 5.19 -6.54 10.48
N GLU A 20 4.41 -6.00 11.42
CA GLU A 20 3.93 -6.71 12.61
C GLU A 20 3.02 -7.92 12.27
N THR A 21 2.45 -7.96 11.07
CA THR A 21 1.61 -9.07 10.59
C THR A 21 2.35 -10.05 9.68
N ASP A 22 3.69 -10.05 9.71
CA ASP A 22 4.54 -10.78 8.75
C ASP A 22 4.24 -10.42 7.29
N TYR A 23 3.88 -9.16 7.02
CA TYR A 23 3.49 -8.69 5.69
C TYR A 23 2.28 -9.43 5.11
N LYS A 24 1.32 -9.85 5.94
CA LYS A 24 0.14 -10.58 5.45
C LYS A 24 -1.10 -9.70 5.34
N LEU A 25 -1.20 -8.66 6.15
CA LEU A 25 -2.44 -7.88 6.30
C LEU A 25 -2.14 -6.38 6.28
N PHE A 26 -3.06 -5.62 5.69
CA PHE A 26 -3.14 -4.18 5.93
C PHE A 26 -3.83 -3.90 7.27
N PRO A 27 -3.37 -2.90 8.03
CA PRO A 27 -4.02 -2.54 9.30
C PRO A 27 -5.43 -1.98 9.07
N PRO A 28 -6.35 -2.10 10.05
CA PRO A 28 -7.66 -1.46 9.98
C PRO A 28 -7.57 0.03 9.66
N ARG A 29 -8.54 0.53 8.88
CA ARG A 29 -8.67 1.97 8.62
C ARG A 29 -9.18 2.68 9.87
N LEU A 30 -8.92 3.97 9.96
CA LEU A 30 -9.51 4.81 10.99
C LEU A 30 -11.02 4.98 10.73
N ASP A 31 -11.83 5.13 11.78
CA ASP A 31 -13.30 5.20 11.66
C ASP A 31 -13.80 6.28 10.68
N TRP A 32 -13.03 7.36 10.51
CA TRP A 32 -13.37 8.45 9.58
C TRP A 32 -12.93 8.19 8.13
N GLN A 33 -12.24 7.09 7.85
CA GLN A 33 -11.76 6.70 6.52
C GLN A 33 -12.66 5.58 5.97
N PRO A 34 -13.74 5.93 5.23
CA PRO A 34 -14.77 4.97 4.87
C PRO A 34 -14.30 3.92 3.86
N ILE A 35 -13.22 4.21 3.13
CA ILE A 35 -12.71 3.36 2.06
C ILE A 35 -11.23 3.00 2.24
N PHE A 36 -10.91 1.78 1.82
CA PHE A 36 -9.59 1.28 1.50
C PHE A 36 -9.44 1.24 -0.03
N TYR A 37 -8.39 1.86 -0.55
CA TYR A 37 -8.20 2.06 -1.98
C TYR A 37 -6.82 1.55 -2.43
N PRO A 38 -6.75 0.34 -3.00
CA PRO A 38 -5.58 -0.11 -3.74
C PRO A 38 -5.66 0.38 -5.19
N VAL A 39 -4.50 0.67 -5.79
CA VAL A 39 -4.39 1.11 -7.19
C VAL A 39 -4.03 -0.07 -8.10
N THR A 40 -4.40 0.03 -9.37
CA THR A 40 -4.29 -1.10 -10.31
C THR A 40 -2.95 -1.20 -11.05
N ASN A 41 -2.08 -0.20 -10.92
CA ASN A 41 -0.77 -0.17 -11.57
C ASN A 41 0.30 0.46 -10.68
N GLN A 42 1.55 0.03 -10.90
CA GLN A 42 2.69 0.46 -10.10
C GLN A 42 3.05 1.92 -10.33
N GLU A 43 2.94 2.41 -11.56
CA GLU A 43 3.30 3.77 -11.95
C GLU A 43 2.50 4.80 -11.14
N TYR A 44 1.19 4.57 -10.98
CA TYR A 44 0.36 5.44 -10.17
C TYR A 44 0.68 5.34 -8.68
N ALA A 45 0.96 4.14 -8.17
CA ALA A 45 1.40 3.96 -6.78
C ALA A 45 2.73 4.69 -6.50
N GLU A 46 3.67 4.62 -7.44
CA GLU A 46 4.93 5.34 -7.40
C GLU A 46 4.74 6.85 -7.45
N GLN A 47 3.84 7.35 -8.29
CA GLN A 47 3.50 8.76 -8.35
C GLN A 47 2.98 9.27 -7.01
N ILE A 48 2.01 8.58 -6.40
CA ILE A 48 1.48 8.94 -5.08
C ILE A 48 2.58 8.91 -4.01
N ALA A 49 3.34 7.80 -3.96
CA ALA A 49 4.41 7.63 -2.98
C ALA A 49 5.47 8.74 -3.10
N PHE A 50 5.82 9.13 -4.32
CA PHE A 50 6.81 10.18 -4.56
C PHE A 50 6.25 11.57 -4.31
N GLU A 51 5.10 11.93 -4.90
CA GLU A 51 4.60 13.30 -4.90
C GLU A 51 3.89 13.68 -3.59
N TRP A 52 3.26 12.72 -2.91
CA TRP A 52 2.44 13.00 -1.72
C TRP A 52 3.08 12.49 -0.43
N ASN A 53 3.49 11.22 -0.36
CA ASN A 53 4.03 10.64 0.89
C ASN A 53 5.39 11.21 1.29
N THR A 54 6.22 11.65 0.34
CA THR A 54 7.56 12.21 0.67
C THR A 54 7.50 13.60 1.29
N VAL A 55 6.40 14.34 1.09
CA VAL A 55 6.18 15.70 1.62
C VAL A 55 5.20 15.74 2.79
N ASP A 56 4.63 14.58 3.16
CA ASP A 56 3.66 14.43 4.24
C ASP A 56 4.32 13.90 5.53
N GLU A 57 4.15 14.63 6.62
CA GLU A 57 4.70 14.27 7.94
C GLU A 57 4.03 13.01 8.49
N PHE A 58 2.73 12.79 8.25
CA PHE A 58 2.02 11.60 8.71
C PHE A 58 2.55 10.32 8.06
N SER A 59 3.05 10.43 6.83
CA SER A 59 3.74 9.37 6.11
C SER A 59 5.17 9.15 6.61
N GLY A 60 5.71 10.06 7.42
CA GLY A 60 7.10 10.08 7.86
C GLY A 60 8.07 10.54 6.78
N PHE A 61 7.59 11.38 5.84
CA PHE A 61 8.38 11.88 4.69
C PHE A 61 9.05 10.77 3.86
N ILE A 62 8.40 9.61 3.78
CA ILE A 62 8.85 8.43 3.04
C ILE A 62 7.67 7.83 2.28
N GLY A 63 7.89 7.51 1.01
CA GLY A 63 6.91 6.82 0.18
C GLY A 63 7.32 5.37 -0.03
N VAL A 64 6.57 4.42 0.51
CA VAL A 64 6.81 2.99 0.30
C VAL A 64 5.75 2.45 -0.66
N VAL A 65 6.19 1.85 -1.77
CA VAL A 65 5.28 1.23 -2.73
C VAL A 65 5.18 -0.26 -2.45
N THR A 66 3.98 -0.71 -2.16
CA THR A 66 3.69 -2.13 -1.94
C THR A 66 2.94 -2.73 -3.13
N ALA A 67 3.14 -4.03 -3.36
CA ALA A 67 2.42 -4.84 -4.33
C ALA A 67 1.93 -6.14 -3.67
N PHE A 68 0.77 -6.62 -4.09
CA PHE A 68 0.15 -7.83 -3.55
C PHE A 68 -0.83 -8.43 -4.57
N GLU A 69 -1.12 -9.71 -4.43
CA GLU A 69 -2.05 -10.43 -5.30
C GLU A 69 -3.35 -10.69 -4.56
N VAL A 70 -4.49 -10.37 -5.18
CA VAL A 70 -5.83 -10.60 -4.58
C VAL A 70 -6.65 -11.48 -5.51
N LYS A 71 -7.40 -12.41 -4.95
CA LYS A 71 -8.27 -13.34 -5.70
C LYS A 71 -9.32 -12.56 -6.52
N ASN A 72 -9.43 -12.87 -7.81
CA ASN A 72 -10.36 -12.19 -8.73
C ASN A 72 -11.82 -12.27 -8.25
N ALA A 73 -12.24 -13.43 -7.76
CA ALA A 73 -13.61 -13.65 -7.27
C ALA A 73 -14.02 -12.69 -6.13
N PHE A 74 -13.06 -12.20 -5.33
CA PHE A 74 -13.34 -11.17 -4.34
C PHE A 74 -13.44 -9.78 -4.99
N LEU A 75 -12.54 -9.47 -5.92
CA LEU A 75 -12.45 -8.16 -6.58
C LEU A 75 -13.63 -7.87 -7.51
N GLU A 76 -14.30 -8.89 -8.06
CA GLU A 76 -15.48 -8.75 -8.94
C GLU A 76 -16.65 -7.98 -8.29
N LYS A 77 -16.65 -7.83 -6.96
CA LYS A 77 -17.63 -7.03 -6.21
C LYS A 77 -17.43 -5.51 -6.39
N TYR A 78 -16.24 -5.08 -6.79
CA TYR A 78 -15.84 -3.67 -6.80
C TYR A 78 -15.54 -3.20 -8.23
N GLU A 79 -16.07 -2.03 -8.57
CA GLU A 79 -15.79 -1.40 -9.86
C GLU A 79 -14.48 -0.61 -9.79
N VAL A 80 -13.69 -0.69 -10.87
CA VAL A 80 -12.48 0.14 -11.03
C VAL A 80 -12.91 1.58 -11.28
N GLN A 81 -12.49 2.47 -10.40
CA GLN A 81 -12.71 3.91 -10.49
C GLN A 81 -11.51 4.57 -11.16
N ASN A 82 -11.78 5.50 -12.07
CA ASN A 82 -10.75 6.37 -12.62
C ASN A 82 -10.86 7.76 -11.96
N VAL A 83 -9.79 8.21 -11.29
CA VAL A 83 -9.81 9.40 -10.42
C VAL A 83 -8.97 10.57 -10.96
N GLY A 84 -8.66 10.57 -12.26
CA GLY A 84 -7.89 11.64 -12.86
C GLY A 84 -7.38 11.26 -14.24
N ASP A 85 -6.07 11.03 -14.34
CA ASP A 85 -5.46 10.64 -15.59
C ASP A 85 -5.86 9.22 -16.01
N LYS A 86 -5.61 8.90 -17.28
CA LYS A 86 -5.95 7.61 -17.89
C LYS A 86 -5.46 6.39 -17.09
N ASN A 87 -4.33 6.52 -16.39
CA ASN A 87 -3.73 5.45 -15.59
C ASN A 87 -4.05 5.57 -14.08
N HIS A 88 -4.80 6.58 -13.64
CA HIS A 88 -5.19 6.77 -12.24
C HIS A 88 -6.42 5.92 -11.91
N ASN A 89 -6.19 4.60 -11.90
CA ASN A 89 -7.23 3.61 -11.68
C ASN A 89 -7.06 2.97 -10.29
N GLU A 90 -8.14 2.94 -9.53
CA GLU A 90 -8.18 2.41 -8.18
C GLU A 90 -9.48 1.65 -7.90
N LEU A 91 -9.48 0.84 -6.85
CA LEU A 91 -10.68 0.18 -6.34
C LEU A 91 -11.13 0.91 -5.09
N TRP A 92 -12.44 1.08 -4.91
CA TRP A 92 -13.00 1.60 -3.66
C TRP A 92 -13.62 0.46 -2.87
N ILE A 93 -12.88 -0.06 -1.90
CA ILE A 93 -13.31 -1.14 -1.02
C ILE A 93 -13.78 -0.51 0.29
N PRO A 94 -15.01 -0.76 0.76
CA PRO A 94 -15.46 -0.31 2.07
C PRO A 94 -14.48 -0.74 3.17
N SER A 95 -14.21 0.13 4.14
CA SER A 95 -13.31 -0.17 5.26
C SER A 95 -13.76 -1.39 6.08
N GLU A 96 -15.07 -1.65 6.14
CA GLU A 96 -15.67 -2.85 6.75
C GLU A 96 -15.29 -4.16 6.02
N ASP A 97 -15.05 -4.09 4.71
CA ASP A 97 -14.64 -5.25 3.90
C ASP A 97 -13.13 -5.51 3.96
N LEU A 98 -12.34 -4.64 4.62
CA LEU A 98 -10.88 -4.78 4.68
C LEU A 98 -10.42 -6.10 5.32
N GLY A 99 -11.19 -6.63 6.27
CA GLY A 99 -10.95 -7.95 6.85
C GLY A 99 -11.06 -9.07 5.80
N GLU A 100 -12.12 -9.02 4.98
CA GLU A 100 -12.31 -9.98 3.88
C GLU A 100 -11.26 -9.78 2.78
N PHE A 101 -10.92 -8.53 2.46
CA PHE A 101 -9.84 -8.20 1.52
C PHE A 101 -8.51 -8.83 1.95
N ASN A 102 -8.12 -8.64 3.21
CA ASN A 102 -6.90 -9.20 3.78
C ASN A 102 -6.87 -10.74 3.69
N PHE A 103 -8.00 -11.41 3.90
CA PHE A 103 -8.11 -12.87 3.74
C PHE A 103 -7.94 -13.33 2.28
N ASN A 104 -8.20 -12.45 1.32
CA ASN A 104 -8.07 -12.72 -0.10
C ASN A 104 -6.71 -12.36 -0.70
N ILE A 105 -5.80 -11.75 0.09
CA ILE A 105 -4.40 -11.55 -0.29
C ILE A 105 -3.69 -12.92 -0.37
N VAL A 106 -2.96 -13.12 -1.46
CA VAL A 106 -2.16 -14.31 -1.74
C VAL A 106 -0.67 -13.92 -1.76
N ASN A 107 0.20 -14.79 -1.24
CA ASN A 107 1.65 -14.60 -1.21
C ASN A 107 2.17 -13.39 -0.39
N GLY A 108 1.28 -12.69 0.32
CA GLY A 108 1.60 -11.56 1.18
C GLY A 108 1.89 -10.26 0.42
N ILE A 109 2.26 -9.24 1.19
CA ILE A 109 2.53 -7.88 0.74
C ILE A 109 4.03 -7.70 0.51
N GLN A 110 4.39 -7.26 -0.69
CA GLN A 110 5.78 -7.08 -1.11
C GLN A 110 6.09 -5.60 -1.23
N VAL A 111 7.25 -5.16 -0.73
CA VAL A 111 7.79 -3.84 -1.05
C VAL A 111 8.43 -3.91 -2.43
N VAL A 112 8.03 -3.05 -3.34
CA VAL A 112 8.55 -3.01 -4.72
C VAL A 112 9.35 -1.76 -5.04
N ASN A 113 9.15 -0.68 -4.29
CA ASN A 113 9.93 0.54 -4.42
C ASN A 113 9.87 1.36 -3.12
N VAL A 114 10.86 2.23 -2.88
CA VAL A 114 10.89 3.16 -1.75
C VAL A 114 11.50 4.49 -2.18
N TYR A 115 10.79 5.58 -1.86
CA TYR A 115 11.25 6.95 -2.04
C TYR A 115 11.66 7.52 -0.69
N PHE A 116 12.97 7.77 -0.54
CA PHE A 116 13.55 8.41 0.62
C PHE A 116 13.73 9.91 0.38
N THR A 117 13.68 10.68 1.45
CA THR A 117 14.08 12.08 1.54
C THR A 117 15.05 12.28 2.70
N GLU A 118 15.67 13.47 2.78
CA GLU A 118 16.50 13.85 3.93
C GLU A 118 15.71 13.93 5.25
N LEU A 119 14.39 14.05 5.18
CA LEU A 119 13.49 14.11 6.32
C LEU A 119 12.85 12.75 6.65
N SER A 120 13.12 11.71 5.85
CA SER A 120 12.50 10.40 6.05
C SER A 120 12.76 9.88 7.45
N PHE A 121 11.67 9.53 8.14
CA PHE A 121 11.75 8.87 9.43
C PHE A 121 12.36 7.47 9.27
N ILE A 122 12.93 6.98 10.36
CA ILE A 122 13.60 5.69 10.42
C ILE A 122 12.82 4.81 11.38
N SER A 123 12.41 3.62 10.93
CA SER A 123 11.75 2.67 11.83
C SER A 123 12.71 2.16 12.91
N GLU A 124 12.20 2.04 14.13
CA GLU A 124 12.90 1.38 15.23
C GLU A 124 13.05 -0.13 14.99
N ASN A 125 12.14 -0.73 14.22
CA ASN A 125 12.23 -2.12 13.77
C ASN A 125 13.42 -2.29 12.82
N SER A 126 14.47 -2.96 13.29
CA SER A 126 15.71 -3.15 12.53
C SER A 126 15.50 -3.95 11.25
N GLU A 127 14.65 -4.98 11.28
CA GLU A 127 14.40 -5.82 10.10
C GLU A 127 13.66 -5.03 9.01
N LEU A 128 12.62 -4.29 9.37
CA LEU A 128 11.91 -3.42 8.43
C LEU A 128 12.85 -2.35 7.88
N ARG A 129 13.61 -1.68 8.75
CA ARG A 129 14.59 -0.67 8.33
C ARG A 129 15.59 -1.22 7.32
N ASP A 130 16.17 -2.40 7.60
CA ASP A 130 17.12 -3.05 6.69
C ASP A 130 16.46 -3.46 5.38
N LYS A 131 15.21 -3.93 5.43
CA LYS A 131 14.42 -4.26 4.24
C LYS A 131 14.20 -3.04 3.35
N LEU A 132 13.79 -1.91 3.93
CA LEU A 132 13.57 -0.66 3.19
C LEU A 132 14.88 -0.10 2.64
N ASN A 133 15.97 -0.14 3.42
CA ASN A 133 17.27 0.37 3.00
C ASN A 133 17.86 -0.37 1.78
N ARG A 134 17.39 -1.58 1.44
CA ARG A 134 17.78 -2.28 0.18
C ARG A 134 17.36 -1.53 -1.09
N PHE A 135 16.43 -0.58 -0.97
CA PHE A 135 15.95 0.26 -2.07
C PHE A 135 16.68 1.61 -2.14
N LYS A 136 17.58 1.92 -1.21
CA LYS A 136 18.46 3.09 -1.35
C LYS A 136 19.40 2.86 -2.53
N LYS A 137 19.43 3.82 -3.45
CA LYS A 137 20.37 3.87 -4.56
C LYS A 137 21.70 4.46 -4.11
#